data_AF-A0A3D4XAY2-F1
#
_entry.id   AF-A0A3D4XAY2-F1
#
_cell.length_a   1.000
_cell.length_b   1.000
_cell.length_c   1.000
_cell.angle_alpha   90.00
_cell.angle_beta   90.00
_cell.angle_gamma   90.00
#
_symmetry.space_group_name_H-M   'P 1'
#
loop_
_entity.id
_entity.type
_entity.pdbx_description
1 polymer ?
#
loop_
_entity_poly.entity_id
_entity_poly.type
_entity_poly.pdbx_seq_one_letter_code
_entity_poly.pdbx_strand_id
1 'polypeptide(L)'
;MGKIISEMSLEELWQLFPIFLTEHKAFWKDWYVQEETFLKSILVQTARINHIGSTAIPSIWAKPIIDILVEIPKECSVLTRSY
;
A
#
# COMPACT_ATOMS: atom_id res chain seq x y z
N MET A 1 -27.09 18.87 -1.20
CA MET A 1 -25.96 18.50 -0.33
C MET A 1 -25.83 16.99 -0.39
N GLY A 2 -24.67 16.44 -0.77
CA GLY A 2 -24.46 14.99 -0.70
C GLY A 2 -24.41 14.52 0.75
N LYS A 3 -24.72 13.24 1.00
CA LYS A 3 -24.48 12.62 2.31
C LYS A 3 -22.99 12.72 2.68
N ILE A 4 -22.69 12.73 3.97
CA ILE A 4 -21.30 12.63 4.46
C ILE A 4 -20.87 11.16 4.35
N ILE A 5 -19.61 10.89 4.00
CA ILE A 5 -19.09 9.52 3.75
C ILE A 5 -19.43 8.54 4.89
N SER A 6 -19.40 9.00 6.15
CA SER A 6 -19.72 8.20 7.34
C SER A 6 -21.18 7.75 7.45
N GLU A 7 -22.09 8.36 6.69
CA GLU A 7 -23.53 8.11 6.72
C GLU A 7 -24.02 7.34 5.48
N MET A 8 -23.11 6.99 4.57
CA MET A 8 -23.42 6.29 3.32
C MET A 8 -23.56 4.78 3.54
N SER A 9 -24.43 4.14 2.75
CA SER A 9 -24.50 2.68 2.68
C SER A 9 -23.29 2.10 1.94
N LEU A 10 -23.08 0.79 2.07
CA LEU A 10 -22.00 0.10 1.34
C LEU A 10 -22.16 0.24 -0.18
N GLU A 11 -23.39 0.19 -0.67
CA GLU A 11 -23.70 0.36 -2.09
C GLU A 11 -23.35 1.76 -2.58
N GLU A 12 -23.68 2.80 -1.80
CA GLU A 12 -23.30 4.19 -2.09
C GLU A 12 -21.77 4.35 -2.09
N LEU A 13 -21.09 3.75 -1.12
CA LEU A 13 -19.62 3.74 -1.05
C LEU A 13 -18.98 3.03 -2.23
N TRP A 14 -19.53 1.90 -2.70
CA TRP A 14 -19.00 1.16 -3.85
C TRP A 14 -19.17 1.93 -5.17
N GLN A 15 -20.19 2.78 -5.31
CA GLN A 15 -20.31 3.65 -6.47
C GLN A 15 -19.24 4.76 -6.47
N LEU A 16 -18.85 5.25 -5.29
CA LEU A 16 -17.80 6.27 -5.14
C LEU A 16 -16.39 5.71 -5.23
N PHE A 17 -16.18 4.48 -4.72
CA PHE A 17 -14.90 3.79 -4.68
C PHE A 17 -15.01 2.43 -5.39
N PRO A 18 -15.18 2.44 -6.72
CA PRO A 18 -15.37 1.22 -7.47
C PRO A 18 -14.16 0.30 -7.31
N ILE A 19 -14.44 -0.95 -6.95
CA ILE A 19 -13.41 -1.98 -6.82
C ILE A 19 -13.26 -2.65 -8.19
N PHE A 20 -12.19 -2.33 -8.89
CA PHE A 20 -11.83 -2.99 -10.14
C PHE A 20 -10.43 -3.60 -10.03
N LEU A 21 -10.24 -4.72 -10.73
CA LEU A 21 -8.94 -5.32 -10.92
C LEU A 21 -8.40 -4.91 -12.29
N THR A 22 -7.09 -4.74 -12.38
CA THR A 22 -6.40 -4.47 -13.63
C THR A 22 -5.35 -5.54 -13.89
N GLU A 23 -5.06 -5.79 -15.16
CA GLU A 23 -3.85 -6.53 -15.54
C GLU A 23 -2.61 -5.94 -14.87
N HIS A 24 -1.62 -6.80 -14.62
CA HIS A 24 -0.37 -6.37 -14.04
C HIS A 24 0.28 -5.24 -14.85
N LYS A 25 0.79 -4.24 -14.13
CA LYS A 25 1.48 -3.11 -14.74
C LYS A 25 2.94 -3.11 -14.29
N ALA A 26 3.86 -3.11 -15.27
CA ALA A 26 5.29 -3.12 -15.01
C ALA A 26 5.75 -1.96 -14.10
N PHE A 27 5.11 -0.79 -14.22
CA PHE A 27 5.42 0.39 -13.41
C PHE A 27 5.08 0.24 -11.91
N TRP A 28 4.33 -0.79 -11.50
CA TRP A 28 4.14 -1.08 -10.08
C TRP A 28 5.46 -1.42 -9.38
N LYS A 29 6.41 -2.02 -10.11
CA LYS A 29 7.77 -2.23 -9.60
C LYS A 29 8.46 -0.89 -9.33
N ASP A 30 8.29 0.09 -10.22
CA ASP A 30 8.90 1.42 -10.06
C ASP A 30 8.28 2.16 -8.87
N TRP A 31 6.96 2.07 -8.69
CA TRP A 31 6.26 2.64 -7.53
C TRP A 31 6.75 2.01 -6.23
N TYR A 32 6.92 0.69 -6.19
CA TYR A 32 7.52 0.02 -5.05
C TYR A 32 8.93 0.52 -4.77
N VAL A 33 9.80 0.64 -5.78
CA VAL A 33 11.18 1.13 -5.60
C VAL A 33 11.22 2.57 -5.07
N GLN A 34 10.33 3.43 -5.55
CA GLN A 34 10.19 4.81 -5.07
C GLN A 34 9.83 4.82 -3.58
N GLU A 35 8.80 4.06 -3.19
CA GLU A 35 8.36 3.99 -1.80
C GLU A 35 9.40 3.30 -0.90
N GLU A 36 10.06 2.24 -1.39
CA GLU A 36 11.16 1.57 -0.69
C GLU A 36 12.31 2.54 -0.39
N THR A 37 12.66 3.39 -1.36
CA THR A 37 13.70 4.41 -1.21
C THR A 37 13.31 5.44 -0.14
N PHE A 38 12.06 5.90 -0.17
CA PHE A 38 11.53 6.81 0.84
C PHE A 38 11.54 6.16 2.24
N LEU A 39 11.04 4.93 2.36
CA LEU A 39 11.01 4.18 3.61
C LEU A 39 12.44 3.93 4.16
N LYS A 40 13.42 3.59 3.31
CA LYS A 40 14.83 3.45 3.72
C LYS A 40 15.41 4.76 4.27
N SER A 41 14.91 5.91 3.84
CA SER A 41 15.39 7.22 4.34
C SER A 41 14.87 7.56 5.75
N ILE A 42 13.77 6.93 6.18
CA ILE A 42 13.13 7.20 7.48
C ILE A 42 13.28 6.05 8.47
N LEU A 43 13.51 4.83 8.00
CA LEU A 43 13.66 3.63 8.82
C LEU A 43 15.12 3.36 9.20
N VAL A 44 15.31 2.50 10.19
CA VAL A 44 16.64 2.03 10.59
C VAL A 44 17.30 1.23 9.45
N GLN A 45 18.62 1.32 9.33
CA GLN A 45 19.37 0.65 8.26
C GLN A 45 19.24 -0.87 8.26
N THR A 46 18.89 -1.47 9.41
CA THR A 46 18.67 -2.91 9.57
C THR A 46 17.28 -3.36 9.12
N ALA A 47 16.39 -2.43 8.76
CA ALA A 47 15.07 -2.76 8.26
C ALA A 47 15.16 -3.44 6.89
N ARG A 48 14.46 -4.57 6.73
CA ARG A 48 14.27 -5.23 5.44
C ARG A 48 12.94 -4.80 4.87
N ILE A 49 12.91 -4.43 3.60
CA ILE A 49 11.71 -3.93 2.92
C ILE A 49 11.47 -4.81 1.70
N ASN A 50 10.27 -5.36 1.54
CA ASN A 50 9.93 -6.27 0.47
C ASN A 50 8.60 -5.88 -0.20
N HIS A 51 8.54 -5.99 -1.53
CA HIS A 51 7.28 -5.89 -2.27
C HIS A 51 6.51 -7.19 -2.09
N ILE A 52 5.34 -7.10 -1.47
CA ILE A 52 4.44 -8.25 -1.27
C ILE A 52 3.10 -8.00 -1.94
N GLY A 53 2.14 -8.90 -1.72
CA GLY A 53 0.79 -8.75 -2.24
C GLY A 53 0.70 -9.01 -3.75
N SER A 54 -0.47 -8.71 -4.31
CA SER A 54 -0.78 -9.13 -5.68
C SER A 54 -0.01 -8.34 -6.74
N THR A 55 0.33 -7.08 -6.47
CA THR A 55 1.08 -6.23 -7.40
C THR A 55 2.55 -6.64 -7.56
N ALA A 56 3.07 -7.48 -6.66
CA ALA A 56 4.40 -8.09 -6.77
C ALA A 56 4.45 -9.30 -7.74
N ILE A 57 3.29 -9.79 -8.20
CA ILE A 57 3.18 -11.01 -9.02
C ILE A 57 2.74 -10.62 -10.45
N PRO A 58 3.63 -10.67 -11.45
CA PRO A 58 3.33 -10.24 -12.82
C PRO A 58 2.18 -10.96 -13.53
N SER A 59 1.83 -12.17 -13.09
CA SER A 59 0.90 -13.06 -13.80
C SER A 59 -0.55 -12.99 -13.32
N ILE A 60 -0.89 -12.09 -12.39
CA ILE A 60 -2.25 -11.99 -11.84
C ILE A 60 -2.83 -10.59 -11.96
N TRP A 61 -4.15 -10.52 -11.95
CA TRP A 61 -4.88 -9.26 -11.89
C TRP A 61 -4.95 -8.77 -10.46
N ALA A 62 -4.75 -7.48 -10.25
CA ALA A 62 -4.67 -6.88 -8.92
C ALA A 62 -5.35 -5.51 -8.89
N LYS A 63 -5.71 -5.07 -7.68
CA LYS A 63 -5.95 -3.65 -7.43
C LYS A 63 -4.61 -2.91 -7.55
N PRO A 64 -4.57 -1.68 -8.09
CA PRO A 64 -3.34 -0.90 -8.23
C PRO A 64 -2.86 -0.33 -6.89
N ILE A 65 -2.59 -1.21 -5.92
CA ILE A 65 -2.18 -0.89 -4.55
C ILE A 65 -0.87 -1.65 -4.29
N ILE A 66 0.17 -0.94 -3.90
CA ILE A 66 1.47 -1.53 -3.57
C ILE A 66 1.46 -1.95 -2.11
N ASP A 67 1.60 -3.25 -1.84
CA ASP A 67 1.73 -3.78 -0.48
C ASP A 67 3.23 -3.93 -0.14
N ILE A 68 3.64 -3.36 0.99
CA ILE A 68 5.05 -3.36 1.42
C ILE A 68 5.16 -4.03 2.79
N LEU A 69 6.02 -5.04 2.87
CA LEU A 69 6.40 -5.66 4.12
C LEU A 69 7.69 -5.02 4.63
N VAL A 70 7.63 -4.45 5.83
CA VAL A 70 8.79 -3.93 6.55
C VAL A 70 9.07 -4.84 7.74
N GLU A 71 10.28 -5.38 7.81
CA GLU A 71 10.76 -6.20 8.91
C GLU A 71 11.85 -5.42 9.66
N ILE A 72 11.73 -5.30 10.97
CA ILE A 72 12.70 -4.62 11.83
C ILE A 72 13.19 -5.55 12.92
N PRO A 73 14.41 -5.34 13.47
CA PRO A 73 14.85 -6.05 14.66
C PRO A 73 13.88 -5.81 15.81
N LYS A 74 13.73 -6.80 16.69
CA LYS A 74 12.80 -6.74 17.83
C LYS A 74 13.13 -5.60 18.79
N GLU A 75 14.40 -5.21 18.83
CA GLU A 75 14.95 -4.15 19.66
C GLU A 75 14.62 -2.75 19.10
N CYS A 76 14.21 -2.65 17.84
CA CYS A 76 13.76 -1.41 17.22
C CYS A 76 12.25 -1.25 17.44
N SER A 77 11.83 -0.12 18.01
CA SER A 77 10.43 0.27 18.03
C SER A 77 10.12 1.13 16.81
N VAL A 78 8.98 0.85 16.15
CA VAL A 78 8.37 1.85 15.28
C VAL A 78 7.79 2.90 16.21
N LEU A 79 8.50 4.01 16.41
CA LEU A 79 7.93 5.15 17.11
C LEU A 79 6.80 5.68 16.23
N THR A 80 5.56 5.30 16.56
CA THR A 80 4.38 5.91 15.96
C THR A 80 4.40 7.37 16.35
N ARG A 81 4.63 8.26 15.38
CA ARG A 81 4.40 9.68 15.56
C ARG A 81 2.90 9.85 15.75
N SER A 82 2.46 9.98 17.00
CA SER A 82 1.09 10.36 17.32
C SER A 82 0.87 11.77 16.76
N TYR A 83 -0.01 11.86 15.75
CA TYR A 83 -0.55 13.14 15.27
C TYR A 83 -1.68 13.61 16.17
#